data_AF-A0A1H1VWU6-F1
#
_entry.id   AF-A0A1H1VWU6-F1
#
_cell.length_a   1.000
_cell.length_b   1.000
_cell.length_c   1.000
_cell.angle_alpha   90.00
_cell.angle_beta   90.00
_cell.angle_gamma   90.00
#
_symmetry.space_group_name_H-M   'P 1'
#
loop_
_entity.id
_entity.type
_entity.pdbx_description
1 polymer ?
#
loop_
_entity_poly.entity_id
_entity_poly.type
_entity_poly.pdbx_seq_one_letter_code
_entity_poly.pdbx_strand_id
1 'polypeptide(L)'
;MDPKTYELLNGIPEHADYAVEAGDLDREDISEERMAAVRQLLNSENEMERFQASKLLTSWGVHDGLIVLEEYMRRPEIIQGIYTHRLHGYDDTYRHILMAVTMYFANAAEVSGKELARRQVYDVLSKIIALANERPFEISEIYSFVHREKYSEYLPLLKQHLIAIVEHPELHRWKIKDAIGLIMEFDADFVRALLSENDKILQDFVKK
;
A
#
# COMPACT_ATOMS: atom_id res chain seq x y z
N MET A 1 -16.03 6.53 -17.28
CA MET A 1 -15.78 7.77 -16.53
C MET A 1 -15.80 8.91 -17.53
N ASP A 2 -16.58 9.95 -17.28
CA ASP A 2 -16.64 11.12 -18.14
C ASP A 2 -15.42 12.04 -17.93
N PRO A 3 -15.12 12.97 -18.87
CA PRO A 3 -13.95 13.82 -18.77
C PRO A 3 -13.89 14.72 -17.53
N LYS A 4 -15.03 15.16 -16.99
CA LYS A 4 -15.04 16.03 -15.80
C LYS A 4 -14.68 15.24 -14.56
N THR A 5 -15.22 14.03 -14.42
CA THR A 5 -14.88 13.14 -13.31
C THR A 5 -13.43 12.69 -13.41
N TYR A 6 -12.93 12.44 -14.62
CA TYR A 6 -11.51 12.13 -14.83
C TYR A 6 -10.61 13.28 -14.38
N GLU A 7 -10.90 14.52 -14.79
CA GLU A 7 -10.14 15.70 -14.38
C GLU A 7 -10.21 15.93 -12.87
N LEU A 8 -11.38 15.76 -12.27
CA LEU A 8 -11.57 15.89 -10.82
C LEU A 8 -10.65 14.94 -10.03
N LEU A 9 -10.53 13.69 -10.50
CA LEU A 9 -9.78 12.63 -9.84
C LEU A 9 -8.27 12.64 -10.16
N ASN A 10 -7.85 13.19 -11.30
CA ASN A 10 -6.46 13.08 -11.78
C ASN A 10 -5.76 14.43 -11.99
N GLY A 11 -6.49 15.54 -11.99
CA GLY A 11 -5.95 16.87 -12.26
C GLY A 11 -4.92 17.31 -11.23
N ILE A 12 -3.87 17.99 -11.70
CA ILE A 12 -2.83 18.59 -10.88
C ILE A 12 -2.85 20.09 -11.17
N PRO A 13 -3.04 20.96 -10.16
CA PRO A 13 -2.99 22.41 -10.36
C PRO A 13 -1.65 22.86 -10.94
N GLU A 14 -1.64 23.89 -11.80
CA GLU A 14 -0.42 24.37 -12.48
C GLU A 14 0.70 24.80 -11.52
N HIS A 15 0.37 25.23 -10.30
CA HIS A 15 1.34 25.66 -9.29
C HIS A 15 1.95 24.49 -8.49
N ALA A 16 1.38 23.28 -8.59
CA ALA A 16 1.85 22.09 -7.89
C ALA A 16 2.80 21.27 -8.79
N ASP A 17 3.87 21.90 -9.27
CA ASP A 17 4.84 21.30 -10.19
C ASP A 17 5.70 20.18 -9.56
N TYR A 18 5.62 20.04 -8.24
CA TYR A 18 6.22 18.96 -7.47
C TYR A 18 5.42 17.65 -7.51
N ALA A 19 4.11 17.72 -7.76
CA ALA A 19 3.23 16.56 -7.70
C ALA A 19 3.29 15.76 -9.01
N VAL A 20 3.49 14.44 -8.90
CA VAL A 20 3.52 13.54 -10.06
C VAL A 20 2.13 13.00 -10.34
N GLU A 21 1.35 12.73 -9.30
CA GLU A 21 -0.06 12.37 -9.37
C GLU A 21 -0.91 13.18 -8.38
N ALA A 22 -2.24 13.24 -8.61
CA ALA A 22 -3.14 14.00 -7.75
C ALA A 22 -3.12 13.55 -6.27
N GLY A 23 -2.73 12.31 -5.99
CA GLY A 23 -2.56 11.79 -4.64
C GLY A 23 -1.36 12.39 -3.88
N ASP A 24 -0.40 12.99 -4.60
CA ASP A 24 0.80 13.61 -4.02
C ASP A 24 0.58 15.07 -3.60
N LEU A 25 -0.61 15.62 -3.86
CA LEU A 25 -0.91 17.01 -3.55
C LEU A 25 -0.90 17.25 -2.04
N ASP A 26 -0.19 18.30 -1.65
CA ASP A 26 -0.27 18.86 -0.30
C ASP A 26 -1.66 19.45 -0.07
N ARG A 27 -2.06 19.47 1.21
CA ARG A 27 -3.40 19.92 1.62
C ARG A 27 -3.72 21.34 1.15
N GLU A 28 -2.73 22.23 1.10
CA GLU A 28 -2.89 23.63 0.73
C GLU A 28 -3.24 23.83 -0.75
N ASP A 29 -2.87 22.87 -1.61
CA ASP A 29 -3.12 22.91 -3.06
C ASP A 29 -4.45 22.23 -3.45
N ILE A 30 -5.18 21.69 -2.46
CA ILE A 30 -6.47 21.05 -2.67
C ILE A 30 -7.59 21.99 -2.24
N SER A 31 -8.35 22.50 -3.21
CA SER A 31 -9.50 23.36 -2.89
C SER A 31 -10.60 22.59 -2.14
N GLU A 32 -11.29 23.27 -1.23
CA GLU A 32 -12.44 22.70 -0.50
C GLU A 32 -13.57 22.25 -1.45
N GLU A 33 -13.76 22.96 -2.56
CA GLU A 33 -14.72 22.56 -3.60
C GLU A 33 -14.33 21.22 -4.23
N ARG A 34 -13.04 21.04 -4.57
CA ARG A 34 -12.53 19.78 -5.10
C ARG A 34 -12.69 18.65 -4.09
N MET A 35 -12.30 18.90 -2.83
CA MET A 35 -12.45 17.94 -1.73
C MET A 35 -13.89 17.49 -1.57
N ALA A 36 -14.84 18.43 -1.56
CA ALA A 36 -16.27 18.13 -1.45
C ALA A 36 -16.79 17.33 -2.66
N ALA A 37 -16.37 17.68 -3.87
CA ALA A 37 -16.77 16.97 -5.09
C ALA A 37 -16.23 15.53 -5.12
N VAL A 38 -14.96 15.29 -4.74
CA VAL A 38 -14.41 13.93 -4.64
C VAL A 38 -15.13 13.12 -3.56
N ARG A 39 -15.48 13.72 -2.42
CA ARG A 39 -16.28 13.04 -1.37
C ARG A 39 -17.65 12.59 -1.87
N GLN A 40 -18.30 13.34 -2.75
CA GLN A 40 -19.58 12.93 -3.33
C GLN A 40 -19.45 11.64 -4.16
N LEU A 41 -18.31 11.43 -4.82
CA LEU A 41 -18.04 10.22 -5.62
C LEU A 41 -17.93 8.94 -4.76
N LEU A 42 -17.78 9.04 -3.44
CA LEU A 42 -17.88 7.87 -2.56
C LEU A 42 -19.26 7.19 -2.60
N ASN A 43 -20.28 7.91 -3.07
CA ASN A 43 -21.64 7.42 -3.29
C ASN A 43 -21.95 7.15 -4.77
N SER A 44 -20.96 7.18 -5.67
CA SER A 44 -21.18 6.89 -7.08
C SER A 44 -21.63 5.43 -7.27
N GLU A 45 -22.60 5.22 -8.14
CA GLU A 45 -22.99 3.88 -8.61
C GLU A 45 -21.92 3.27 -9.54
N ASN A 46 -21.00 4.09 -10.06
CA ASN A 46 -19.87 3.63 -10.84
C ASN A 46 -18.73 3.20 -9.91
N GLU A 47 -18.51 1.89 -9.84
CA GLU A 47 -17.49 1.26 -8.99
C GLU A 47 -16.08 1.82 -9.23
N MET A 48 -15.72 2.13 -10.47
CA MET A 48 -14.41 2.69 -10.79
C MET A 48 -14.26 4.11 -10.24
N GLU A 49 -15.31 4.93 -10.32
CA GLU A 49 -15.28 6.29 -9.77
C GLU A 49 -15.21 6.26 -8.25
N ARG A 50 -16.01 5.39 -7.62
CA ARG A 50 -16.02 5.20 -6.17
C ARG A 50 -14.66 4.72 -5.65
N PHE A 51 -14.03 3.76 -6.32
CA PHE A 51 -12.70 3.26 -5.98
C PHE A 51 -11.61 4.33 -6.17
N GLN A 52 -11.61 5.06 -7.29
CA GLN A 52 -10.61 6.10 -7.53
C GLN A 52 -10.75 7.26 -6.53
N ALA A 53 -11.99 7.64 -6.20
CA ALA A 53 -12.27 8.65 -5.19
C ALA A 53 -11.82 8.21 -3.79
N SER A 54 -12.10 6.96 -3.39
CA SER A 54 -11.67 6.45 -2.09
C SER A 54 -10.14 6.39 -1.98
N LYS A 55 -9.45 5.93 -3.03
CA LYS A 55 -7.99 5.94 -3.10
C LYS A 55 -7.43 7.36 -2.98
N LEU A 56 -7.96 8.31 -3.75
CA LEU A 56 -7.49 9.70 -3.75
C LEU A 56 -7.68 10.38 -2.39
N LEU A 57 -8.87 10.26 -1.80
CA LEU A 57 -9.16 10.78 -0.46
C LEU A 57 -8.27 10.13 0.61
N THR A 58 -7.99 8.83 0.47
CA THR A 58 -7.06 8.13 1.35
C THR A 58 -5.67 8.77 1.26
N SER A 59 -5.13 8.99 0.06
CA SER A 59 -3.83 9.65 -0.12
C SER A 59 -3.79 11.03 0.56
N TRP A 60 -4.89 11.80 0.47
CA TRP A 60 -5.01 13.11 1.12
C TRP A 60 -5.26 13.07 2.64
N GLY A 61 -5.20 11.89 3.28
CA GLY A 61 -5.40 11.76 4.73
C GLY A 61 -6.87 11.84 5.18
N VAL A 62 -7.83 11.66 4.27
CA VAL A 62 -9.26 11.73 4.59
C VAL A 62 -9.79 10.36 5.02
N HIS A 63 -10.27 10.28 6.27
CA HIS A 63 -10.70 9.01 6.87
C HIS A 63 -11.86 8.32 6.14
N ASP A 64 -12.82 9.08 5.62
CA ASP A 64 -13.94 8.51 4.86
C ASP A 64 -13.48 7.77 3.60
N GLY A 65 -12.41 8.26 2.96
CA GLY A 65 -11.76 7.57 1.84
C GLY A 65 -11.18 6.23 2.28
N LEU A 66 -10.47 6.22 3.42
CA LEU A 66 -9.87 5.01 3.98
C LEU A 66 -10.93 3.96 4.36
N ILE A 67 -12.05 4.38 4.94
CA ILE A 67 -13.17 3.48 5.30
C ILE A 67 -13.69 2.76 4.05
N VAL A 68 -13.96 3.50 2.97
CA VAL A 68 -14.44 2.90 1.71
C VAL A 68 -13.34 2.03 1.07
N LEU A 69 -12.09 2.43 1.16
CA LEU A 69 -10.97 1.62 0.67
C LEU A 69 -10.84 0.29 1.42
N GLU A 70 -11.07 0.30 2.73
CA GLU A 70 -11.12 -0.91 3.55
C GLU A 70 -12.24 -1.86 3.12
N GLU A 71 -13.42 -1.34 2.73
CA GLU A 71 -14.51 -2.17 2.18
C GLU A 71 -14.08 -2.93 0.91
N TYR A 72 -13.29 -2.30 0.03
CA TYR A 72 -12.71 -2.96 -1.13
C TYR A 72 -11.69 -4.01 -0.75
N MET A 73 -10.88 -3.76 0.29
CA MET A 73 -9.89 -4.72 0.77
C MET A 73 -10.53 -5.96 1.42
N ARG A 74 -11.77 -5.86 1.91
CA ARG A 74 -12.56 -7.03 2.32
C ARG A 74 -13.04 -7.88 1.14
N ARG A 75 -13.15 -7.30 -0.05
CA ARG A 75 -13.59 -7.94 -1.32
C ARG A 75 -12.62 -7.61 -2.46
N PRO A 76 -11.35 -8.03 -2.35
CA PRO A 76 -10.28 -7.61 -3.26
C PRO A 76 -10.52 -8.03 -4.72
N GLU A 77 -11.39 -9.01 -4.97
CA GLU A 77 -11.82 -9.45 -6.30
C GLU A 77 -12.58 -8.39 -7.10
N ILE A 78 -13.21 -7.41 -6.44
CA ILE A 78 -13.95 -6.32 -7.10
C ILE A 78 -12.99 -5.34 -7.79
N ILE A 79 -11.82 -5.15 -7.19
CA ILE A 79 -10.83 -4.15 -7.61
C ILE A 79 -9.59 -4.78 -8.26
N GLN A 80 -9.55 -6.11 -8.41
CA GLN A 80 -8.40 -6.77 -9.01
C GLN A 80 -8.20 -6.33 -10.47
N GLY A 81 -6.94 -6.19 -10.88
CA GLY A 81 -6.56 -5.90 -12.26
C GLY A 81 -6.87 -4.48 -12.74
N ILE A 82 -7.25 -3.55 -11.85
CA ILE A 82 -7.43 -2.14 -12.22
C ILE A 82 -6.11 -1.54 -12.70
N TYR A 83 -5.03 -1.85 -11.98
CA TYR A 83 -3.68 -1.43 -12.35
C TYR A 83 -2.86 -2.63 -12.79
N THR A 84 -2.29 -2.56 -13.98
CA THR A 84 -1.36 -3.57 -14.50
C THR A 84 0.06 -3.03 -14.44
N HIS A 85 0.99 -3.80 -13.86
CA HIS A 85 2.39 -3.44 -13.79
C HIS A 85 2.98 -3.30 -15.20
N ARG A 86 3.48 -2.11 -15.55
CA ARG A 86 3.88 -1.78 -16.92
C ARG A 86 4.97 -2.69 -17.51
N LEU A 87 5.90 -3.15 -16.67
CA LEU A 87 7.05 -3.96 -17.11
C LEU A 87 6.79 -5.47 -17.05
N HIS A 88 5.93 -5.91 -16.14
CA HIS A 88 5.82 -7.34 -15.78
C HIS A 88 4.41 -7.90 -16.00
N GLY A 89 3.41 -7.06 -16.27
CA GLY A 89 2.06 -7.46 -16.64
C GLY A 89 1.21 -8.03 -15.50
N TYR A 90 1.73 -8.10 -14.27
CA TYR A 90 0.95 -8.56 -13.13
C TYR A 90 0.02 -7.47 -12.58
N ASP A 91 -0.98 -7.88 -11.80
CA ASP A 91 -1.88 -6.96 -11.10
C ASP A 91 -1.15 -6.21 -9.99
N ASP A 92 -1.07 -4.89 -10.15
CA ASP A 92 -0.35 -3.97 -9.27
C ASP A 92 -1.31 -3.12 -8.42
N THR A 93 -2.61 -3.44 -8.45
CA THR A 93 -3.64 -2.66 -7.76
C THR A 93 -3.38 -2.50 -6.28
N TYR A 94 -2.97 -3.58 -5.61
CA TYR A 94 -2.72 -3.56 -4.17
C TYR A 94 -1.49 -2.75 -3.78
N ARG A 95 -0.51 -2.58 -4.69
CA ARG A 95 0.62 -1.66 -4.50
C ARG A 95 0.16 -0.21 -4.57
N HIS A 96 -0.74 0.14 -5.50
CA HIS A 96 -1.33 1.48 -5.53
C HIS A 96 -2.17 1.80 -4.28
N ILE A 97 -2.83 0.79 -3.70
CA ILE A 97 -3.55 0.94 -2.42
C ILE A 97 -2.54 1.13 -1.27
N LEU A 98 -1.44 0.37 -1.26
CA LEU A 98 -0.36 0.55 -0.30
C LEU A 98 0.20 1.98 -0.32
N MET A 99 0.48 2.54 -1.50
CA MET A 99 0.92 3.94 -1.64
C MET A 99 -0.10 4.90 -1.03
N ALA A 100 -1.39 4.74 -1.34
CA ALA A 100 -2.43 5.60 -0.79
C ALA A 100 -2.51 5.53 0.74
N VAL A 101 -2.39 4.34 1.33
CA VAL A 101 -2.45 4.16 2.79
C VAL A 101 -1.20 4.66 3.50
N THR A 102 -0.02 4.58 2.88
CA THR A 102 1.20 5.17 3.45
C THR A 102 1.13 6.70 3.41
N MET A 103 0.58 7.29 2.36
CA MET A 103 0.28 8.72 2.28
C MET A 103 -0.78 9.14 3.31
N TYR A 104 -1.84 8.33 3.49
CA TYR A 104 -2.82 8.54 4.56
C TYR A 104 -2.13 8.64 5.92
N PHE A 105 -1.25 7.69 6.24
CA PHE A 105 -0.55 7.70 7.52
C PHE A 105 0.29 8.98 7.68
N ALA A 106 1.04 9.39 6.65
CA ALA A 106 1.86 10.60 6.71
C ALA A 106 1.01 11.83 7.01
N ASN A 107 -0.07 12.03 6.23
CA ASN A 107 -0.96 13.19 6.36
C ASN A 107 -1.78 13.16 7.65
N ALA A 108 -2.34 12.00 8.03
CA ALA A 108 -3.14 11.85 9.25
C ALA A 108 -2.29 11.92 10.52
N ALA A 109 -1.03 11.46 10.49
CA ALA A 109 -0.14 11.53 11.63
C ALA A 109 0.21 12.98 12.01
N GLU A 110 0.35 13.85 11.02
CA GLU A 110 0.61 15.28 11.22
C GLU A 110 -0.60 15.99 11.83
N VAL A 111 -1.81 15.68 11.35
CA VAL A 111 -3.05 16.37 11.76
C VAL A 111 -3.64 15.81 13.06
N SER A 112 -3.70 14.48 13.17
CA SER A 112 -4.46 13.77 14.22
C SER A 112 -3.59 12.96 15.18
N GLY A 113 -2.29 12.90 14.92
CA GLY A 113 -1.31 12.19 15.73
C GLY A 113 -1.03 10.76 15.25
N LYS A 114 0.24 10.35 15.37
CA LYS A 114 0.73 9.04 14.91
C LYS A 114 -0.05 7.84 15.44
N GLU A 115 -0.47 7.85 16.71
CA GLU A 115 -1.14 6.67 17.30
C GLU A 115 -2.56 6.46 16.76
N LEU A 116 -3.27 7.53 16.40
CA LEU A 116 -4.57 7.39 15.75
C LEU A 116 -4.39 6.92 14.30
N ALA A 117 -3.49 7.56 13.55
CA ALA A 117 -3.18 7.19 12.18
C ALA A 117 -2.73 5.72 12.08
N ARG A 118 -1.82 5.28 12.96
CA ARG A 118 -1.36 3.89 13.07
C ARG A 118 -2.53 2.91 13.23
N ARG A 119 -3.44 3.17 14.17
CA ARG A 119 -4.61 2.31 14.41
C ARG A 119 -5.54 2.25 13.22
N GLN A 120 -5.73 3.37 12.51
CA GLN A 120 -6.61 3.44 11.35
C GLN A 120 -6.07 2.65 10.14
N VAL A 121 -4.75 2.66 9.91
CA VAL A 121 -4.17 1.96 8.75
C VAL A 121 -3.91 0.47 8.99
N TYR A 122 -3.95 0.01 10.24
CA TYR A 122 -3.52 -1.33 10.64
C TYR A 122 -4.23 -2.45 9.86
N ASP A 123 -5.56 -2.41 9.78
CA ASP A 123 -6.34 -3.48 9.15
C ASP A 123 -6.07 -3.55 7.63
N VAL A 124 -5.97 -2.39 6.98
CA VAL A 124 -5.70 -2.33 5.53
C VAL A 124 -4.28 -2.83 5.24
N LEU A 125 -3.27 -2.35 5.96
CA LEU A 125 -1.88 -2.80 5.77
C LEU A 125 -1.74 -4.30 6.07
N SER A 126 -2.39 -4.81 7.12
CA SER A 126 -2.41 -6.24 7.45
C SER A 126 -2.99 -7.07 6.31
N LYS A 127 -4.08 -6.59 5.69
CA LYS A 127 -4.69 -7.27 4.54
C LYS A 127 -3.78 -7.24 3.31
N ILE A 128 -3.09 -6.15 3.05
CA ILE A 128 -2.11 -6.05 1.95
C ILE A 128 -0.99 -7.08 2.13
N ILE A 129 -0.42 -7.20 3.33
CA ILE A 129 0.62 -8.21 3.62
C ILE A 129 0.09 -9.62 3.33
N ALA A 130 -1.11 -9.94 3.81
CA ALA A 130 -1.71 -11.25 3.57
C ALA A 130 -1.92 -11.54 2.08
N LEU A 131 -2.37 -10.55 1.29
CA LEU A 131 -2.53 -10.69 -0.15
C LEU A 131 -1.19 -10.89 -0.88
N ALA A 132 -0.12 -10.27 -0.38
CA ALA A 132 1.22 -10.39 -0.97
C ALA A 132 1.83 -11.80 -0.80
N ASN A 133 1.27 -12.64 0.08
CA ASN A 133 1.69 -14.04 0.21
C ASN A 133 1.35 -14.87 -1.04
N GLU A 134 0.30 -14.51 -1.75
CA GLU A 134 -0.24 -15.29 -2.87
C GLU A 134 -0.13 -14.55 -4.21
N ARG A 135 0.13 -13.24 -4.18
CA ARG A 135 0.07 -12.37 -5.35
C ARG A 135 1.40 -11.68 -5.63
N PRO A 136 1.73 -11.44 -6.91
CA PRO A 136 3.07 -11.00 -7.32
C PRO A 136 3.39 -9.51 -7.08
N PHE A 137 2.49 -8.68 -6.56
CA PHE A 137 2.73 -7.24 -6.35
C PHE A 137 3.73 -6.89 -5.23
N GLU A 138 4.39 -5.73 -5.31
CA GLU A 138 5.44 -5.31 -4.38
C GLU A 138 4.91 -4.75 -3.05
N ILE A 139 5.60 -5.04 -1.94
CA ILE A 139 5.29 -4.50 -0.61
C ILE A 139 6.52 -3.90 0.12
N SER A 140 7.56 -3.50 -0.62
CA SER A 140 8.79 -2.91 -0.07
C SER A 140 8.53 -1.65 0.79
N GLU A 141 7.48 -0.89 0.46
CA GLU A 141 7.02 0.25 1.25
C GLU A 141 6.54 -0.14 2.65
N ILE A 142 5.94 -1.33 2.83
CA ILE A 142 5.57 -1.85 4.16
C ILE A 142 6.82 -2.07 4.99
N TYR A 143 7.86 -2.66 4.40
CA TYR A 143 9.11 -2.91 5.13
C TYR A 143 9.75 -1.60 5.58
N SER A 144 9.79 -0.61 4.70
CA SER A 144 10.28 0.74 5.01
C SER A 144 9.46 1.42 6.11
N PHE A 145 8.13 1.29 6.05
CA PHE A 145 7.21 1.82 7.06
C PHE A 145 7.43 1.18 8.44
N VAL A 146 7.49 -0.15 8.50
CA VAL A 146 7.72 -0.89 9.76
C VAL A 146 9.10 -0.60 10.34
N HIS A 147 10.14 -0.52 9.50
CA HIS A 147 11.48 -0.18 9.93
C HIS A 147 11.55 1.24 10.52
N ARG A 148 10.95 2.23 9.84
CA ARG A 148 11.00 3.64 10.24
C ARG A 148 10.19 3.90 11.51
N GLU A 149 8.97 3.39 11.58
CA GLU A 149 8.06 3.66 12.69
C GLU A 149 8.20 2.65 13.86
N LYS A 150 8.98 1.59 13.69
CA LYS A 150 9.20 0.51 14.68
C LYS A 150 7.92 -0.21 15.12
N TYR A 151 6.96 -0.36 14.20
CA TYR A 151 5.69 -1.05 14.46
C TYR A 151 5.83 -2.58 14.38
N SER A 152 6.27 -3.18 15.48
CA SER A 152 6.48 -4.63 15.61
C SER A 152 5.21 -5.48 15.50
N GLU A 153 4.03 -4.86 15.59
CA GLU A 153 2.72 -5.52 15.41
C GLU A 153 2.56 -6.21 14.06
N TYR A 154 3.25 -5.75 13.02
CA TYR A 154 3.21 -6.37 11.70
C TYR A 154 4.15 -7.57 11.57
N LEU A 155 5.08 -7.77 12.53
CA LEU A 155 6.09 -8.83 12.43
C LEU A 155 5.50 -10.24 12.27
N PRO A 156 4.42 -10.64 12.97
CA PRO A 156 3.81 -11.96 12.74
C PRO A 156 3.37 -12.15 11.28
N LEU A 157 2.74 -11.14 10.68
CA LEU A 157 2.29 -11.18 9.29
C LEU A 157 3.47 -11.19 8.31
N LEU A 158 4.50 -10.39 8.59
CA LEU A 158 5.71 -10.34 7.77
C LEU A 158 6.53 -11.64 7.82
N LYS A 159 6.55 -12.32 8.97
CA LYS A 159 7.14 -13.66 9.11
C LYS A 159 6.38 -14.69 8.28
N GLN A 160 5.04 -14.67 8.36
CA GLN A 160 4.20 -15.53 7.51
C GLN A 160 4.44 -15.24 6.03
N HIS A 161 4.57 -13.97 5.67
CA HIS A 161 4.91 -13.57 4.31
C HIS A 161 6.26 -14.14 3.87
N LEU A 162 7.30 -14.00 4.69
CA LEU A 162 8.62 -14.55 4.38
C LEU A 162 8.57 -16.08 4.17
N ILE A 163 7.83 -16.81 5.01
CA ILE A 163 7.62 -18.26 4.85
C ILE A 163 7.03 -18.55 3.46
N ALA A 164 5.95 -17.86 3.10
CA ALA A 164 5.25 -18.09 1.82
C ALA A 164 6.14 -17.81 0.60
N ILE A 165 6.91 -16.72 0.62
CA ILE A 165 7.72 -16.33 -0.54
C ILE A 165 9.04 -17.10 -0.65
N VAL A 166 9.58 -17.60 0.46
CA VAL A 166 10.82 -18.39 0.46
C VAL A 166 10.61 -19.71 -0.26
N GLU A 167 9.42 -20.31 -0.21
CA GLU A 167 9.11 -21.55 -0.93
C GLU A 167 9.11 -21.37 -2.47
N HIS A 168 8.87 -20.14 -2.96
CA HIS A 168 8.74 -19.81 -4.38
C HIS A 168 9.72 -18.71 -4.85
N PRO A 169 11.04 -18.96 -4.76
CA PRO A 169 12.05 -17.96 -5.08
C PRO A 169 12.03 -17.48 -6.55
N GLU A 170 11.52 -18.29 -7.48
CA GLU A 170 11.35 -17.97 -8.89
C GLU A 170 10.35 -16.84 -9.14
N LEU A 171 9.37 -16.66 -8.26
CA LEU A 171 8.34 -15.61 -8.36
C LEU A 171 8.69 -14.37 -7.53
N HIS A 172 9.54 -14.52 -6.50
CA HIS A 172 9.67 -13.54 -5.42
C HIS A 172 11.10 -13.13 -5.07
N ARG A 173 12.10 -13.51 -5.88
CA ARG A 173 13.54 -13.37 -5.56
C ARG A 173 13.94 -12.03 -4.94
N TRP A 174 13.43 -10.92 -5.47
CA TRP A 174 13.74 -9.57 -4.99
C TRP A 174 13.02 -9.21 -3.67
N LYS A 175 11.78 -9.68 -3.46
CA LYS A 175 11.03 -9.49 -2.20
C LYS A 175 11.67 -10.21 -1.01
N ILE A 176 12.21 -11.41 -1.25
CA ILE A 176 12.78 -12.27 -0.20
C ILE A 176 13.92 -11.56 0.52
N LYS A 177 14.79 -10.89 -0.24
CA LYS A 177 15.94 -10.18 0.34
C LYS A 177 15.49 -9.07 1.29
N ASP A 178 14.53 -8.25 0.88
CA ASP A 178 14.07 -7.12 1.68
C ASP A 178 13.29 -7.59 2.92
N ALA A 179 12.46 -8.63 2.77
CA ALA A 179 11.78 -9.27 3.89
C ALA A 179 12.75 -9.88 4.91
N ILE A 180 13.80 -10.57 4.44
CA ILE A 180 14.87 -11.10 5.30
C ILE A 180 15.57 -9.95 6.01
N GLY A 181 15.99 -8.91 5.27
CA GLY A 181 16.70 -7.76 5.83
C GLY A 181 15.94 -7.11 6.98
N LEU A 182 14.65 -6.85 6.77
CA LEU A 182 13.77 -6.32 7.81
C LEU A 182 13.67 -7.27 9.01
N ILE A 183 13.29 -8.54 8.79
CA ILE A 183 13.00 -9.45 9.90
C ILE A 183 14.27 -9.75 10.71
N MET A 184 15.45 -9.78 10.09
CA MET A 184 16.72 -9.95 10.81
C MET A 184 16.97 -8.84 11.85
N GLU A 185 16.47 -7.63 11.65
CA GLU A 185 16.62 -6.55 12.63
C GLU A 185 15.77 -6.76 13.89
N PHE A 186 14.67 -7.52 13.78
CA PHE A 186 13.73 -7.74 14.88
C PHE A 186 13.82 -9.16 15.48
N ASP A 187 14.12 -10.16 14.65
CA ASP A 187 14.18 -11.58 15.01
C ASP A 187 15.10 -12.35 14.05
N ALA A 188 16.41 -12.23 14.29
CA ALA A 188 17.42 -12.93 13.50
C ALA A 188 17.37 -14.46 13.66
N ASP A 189 16.90 -14.97 14.81
CA ASP A 189 16.84 -16.41 15.08
C ASP A 189 15.76 -17.07 14.22
N PHE A 190 14.60 -16.43 14.07
CA PHE A 190 13.56 -16.88 13.14
C PHE A 190 14.08 -17.02 11.71
N VAL A 191 14.79 -16.01 11.19
CA VAL A 191 15.33 -16.05 9.82
C VAL A 191 16.33 -17.19 9.65
N ARG A 192 17.24 -17.37 10.62
CA ARG A 192 18.24 -18.46 10.58
C ARG A 192 17.58 -19.83 10.59
N ALA A 193 16.57 -20.02 11.43
CA ALA A 193 15.80 -21.26 11.48
C ALA A 193 15.09 -21.52 10.14
N LEU A 194 14.36 -20.54 9.61
CA LEU A 194 13.62 -20.68 8.36
C LEU A 194 14.53 -21.02 7.17
N LEU A 195 15.67 -20.35 7.06
CA LEU A 195 16.65 -20.63 6.00
C LEU A 195 17.24 -22.03 6.14
N SER A 196 17.59 -22.45 7.36
CA SER A 196 18.11 -23.79 7.62
C SER A 196 17.09 -24.89 7.33
N GLU A 197 15.80 -24.68 7.63
CA GLU A 197 14.73 -25.63 7.34
C GLU A 197 14.47 -25.83 5.85
N ASN A 198 14.81 -24.83 5.02
CA ASN A 198 14.60 -24.83 3.58
C ASN A 198 15.88 -25.17 2.79
N ASP A 199 16.96 -25.59 3.45
CA ASP A 199 18.29 -25.80 2.85
C ASP A 199 18.81 -24.57 2.07
N LYS A 200 18.52 -23.36 2.56
CA LYS A 200 18.95 -22.09 1.94
C LYS A 200 19.93 -21.35 2.82
N ILE A 201 20.76 -20.52 2.19
CA ILE A 201 21.63 -19.57 2.87
C ILE A 201 21.30 -18.14 2.44
N LEU A 202 21.62 -17.17 3.30
CA LEU A 202 21.40 -15.75 3.00
C LEU A 202 21.99 -15.34 1.64
N GLN A 203 23.13 -15.93 1.26
CA GLN A 203 23.82 -15.63 0.01
C GLN A 203 23.01 -16.01 -1.24
N ASP A 204 22.06 -16.94 -1.15
CA ASP A 204 21.19 -17.35 -2.26
C ASP A 204 20.30 -16.20 -2.74
N PHE A 205 20.03 -15.25 -1.84
CA PHE A 205 19.21 -14.06 -2.07
C PHE A 205 20.02 -12.78 -2.26
N VAL A 206 21.36 -12.84 -2.14
CA VAL A 206 22.24 -11.65 -2.15
C VAL A 206 23.03 -11.48 -3.45
N LYS A 207 23.11 -12.50 -4.34
CA LYS A 207 23.85 -12.39 -5.61
C LYS A 207 23.02 -11.81 -6.77
N LYS A 208 23.49 -10.64 -7.23
CA LYS A 208 23.18 -9.78 -8.41
C LYS A 208 21.98 -10.18 -9.28
#